data_AF-A0A0K9XYX7-F1
#
_entry.id   AF-A0A0K9XYX7-F1
#
_cell.length_a   1.000
_cell.length_b   1.000
_cell.length_c   1.000
_cell.angle_alpha   90.00
_cell.angle_beta   90.00
_cell.angle_gamma   90.00
#
_symmetry.space_group_name_H-M   'P 1'
#
loop_
_entity.id
_entity.type
_entity.pdbx_description
1 polymer ?
#
loop_
_entity_poly.entity_id
_entity_poly.type
_entity_poly.pdbx_seq_one_letter_code
_entity_poly.pdbx_strand_id
1 'polypeptide(L)'
;MINELQKSKDLIDDEQYELAFSVLNNLKELSPKYENLRLLFSSICLYNLEDYKLAIDFADKVLRKNEKNEFASQIKYLSYFELKEYDNALNEIISFLSKNKADLYKVTLEELLIDIKDGFINKDETISKIKELALKNNVNPSIMDF
;
A
#
# COMPACT_ATOMS: atom_id res chain seq x y z
N MET A 1 -20.79 -14.99 7.84
CA MET A 1 -19.34 -14.89 7.54
C MET A 1 -19.06 -14.21 6.19
N ILE A 2 -19.41 -14.81 5.05
CA ILE A 2 -19.24 -14.16 3.73
C ILE A 2 -20.05 -12.86 3.63
N ASN A 3 -21.28 -12.86 4.16
CA ASN A 3 -22.16 -11.69 4.15
C ASN A 3 -21.57 -10.47 4.88
N GLU A 4 -20.87 -10.68 6.00
CA GLU A 4 -20.29 -9.59 6.78
C GLU A 4 -19.02 -9.01 6.13
N LEU A 5 -18.23 -9.84 5.43
CA LEU A 5 -17.11 -9.35 4.64
C LEU A 5 -17.59 -8.53 3.43
N GLN A 6 -18.66 -8.98 2.77
CA GLN A 6 -19.27 -8.20 1.69
C GLN A 6 -19.84 -6.89 2.23
N LYS A 7 -20.60 -6.93 3.33
CA LYS A 7 -21.11 -5.74 4.01
C LYS A 7 -19.99 -4.77 4.40
N SER A 8 -18.87 -5.28 4.92
CA SER A 8 -17.72 -4.44 5.27
C SER A 8 -17.12 -3.78 4.03
N LYS A 9 -17.08 -4.50 2.90
CA LYS A 9 -16.64 -3.93 1.62
C LYS A 9 -17.59 -2.84 1.15
N ASP A 10 -18.90 -3.08 1.19
CA ASP A 10 -19.91 -2.10 0.77
C ASP A 10 -19.80 -0.83 1.64
N LEU A 11 -19.59 -0.98 2.96
CA LEU A 11 -19.33 0.14 3.86
C LEU A 11 -18.03 0.89 3.54
N ILE A 12 -16.96 0.20 3.11
CA ILE A 12 -15.72 0.84 2.64
C ILE A 12 -15.96 1.62 1.36
N ASP A 13 -16.71 1.05 0.41
CA ASP A 13 -17.06 1.71 -0.85
C ASP A 13 -17.93 2.97 -0.59
N ASP A 14 -18.74 2.97 0.48
CA ASP A 14 -19.53 4.10 0.97
C ASP A 14 -18.77 5.03 1.95
N GLU A 15 -17.45 4.85 2.11
CA GLU A 15 -16.58 5.64 3.01
C GLU A 15 -16.96 5.60 4.50
N GLN A 16 -17.73 4.59 4.93
CA GLN A 16 -18.13 4.38 6.33
C GLN A 16 -17.11 3.51 7.08
N TYR A 17 -15.89 4.02 7.23
CA TYR A 17 -14.74 3.24 7.69
C TYR A 17 -14.84 2.75 9.14
N GLU A 18 -15.39 3.54 10.08
CA GLU A 18 -15.57 3.10 11.47
C GLU A 18 -16.57 1.94 11.56
N LEU A 19 -17.66 2.00 10.79
CA LEU A 19 -18.67 0.96 10.74
C LEU A 19 -18.11 -0.31 10.08
N ALA A 20 -17.40 -0.15 8.96
CA ALA A 20 -16.72 -1.26 8.30
C ALA A 20 -15.73 -1.94 9.25
N PHE A 21 -14.87 -1.18 9.92
CA PHE A 21 -13.89 -1.70 10.87
C PHE A 21 -14.57 -2.40 12.06
N SER A 22 -15.67 -1.86 12.56
CA SER A 22 -16.45 -2.50 13.63
C SER A 22 -17.03 -3.85 13.22
N VAL A 23 -17.58 -3.97 12.00
CA VAL A 23 -18.05 -5.25 11.45
C VAL A 23 -16.89 -6.23 11.33
N LEU A 24 -15.76 -5.80 10.76
CA LEU A 24 -14.56 -6.63 10.58
C LEU A 24 -14.02 -7.16 11.91
N ASN A 25 -13.91 -6.30 12.93
CA ASN A 25 -13.34 -6.66 14.24
C ASN A 25 -14.19 -7.69 15.01
N ASN A 26 -15.47 -7.82 14.67
CA ASN A 26 -16.38 -8.79 15.28
C ASN A 26 -16.33 -10.18 14.60
N LEU A 27 -15.63 -10.32 13.48
CA LEU A 27 -15.48 -11.59 12.79
C LEU A 27 -14.52 -12.54 13.53
N LYS A 28 -14.93 -13.80 13.67
CA LYS A 28 -14.15 -14.86 14.33
C LYS A 28 -14.15 -16.12 13.46
N GLU A 29 -13.16 -16.97 13.69
CA GLU A 29 -13.07 -18.32 13.09
C GLU A 29 -13.11 -18.34 11.55
N LEU A 30 -12.48 -17.33 10.92
CA LEU A 30 -12.42 -17.24 9.47
C LEU A 30 -11.46 -18.29 8.88
N SER A 31 -11.81 -18.80 7.70
CA SER A 31 -10.85 -19.56 6.91
C SER A 31 -9.64 -18.68 6.53
N PRO A 32 -8.46 -19.24 6.26
CA PRO A 32 -7.26 -18.44 5.95
C PRO A 32 -7.45 -17.42 4.82
N LYS A 33 -8.24 -17.76 3.80
CA LYS A 33 -8.57 -16.84 2.70
C LYS A 33 -9.39 -15.65 3.18
N TYR A 34 -10.45 -15.90 3.96
CA TYR A 34 -11.32 -14.85 4.47
C TYR A 34 -10.65 -14.01 5.56
N GLU A 35 -9.78 -14.63 6.35
CA GLU A 35 -8.91 -13.94 7.30
C GLU A 35 -8.00 -12.94 6.60
N ASN A 36 -7.39 -13.34 5.47
CA ASN A 36 -6.53 -12.45 4.71
C ASN A 36 -7.30 -11.26 4.10
N LEU A 37 -8.53 -11.48 3.64
CA LEU A 37 -9.41 -10.41 3.18
C LEU A 37 -9.83 -9.47 4.31
N ARG A 38 -10.19 -10.02 5.48
CA ARG A 38 -10.51 -9.22 6.67
C ARG A 38 -9.35 -8.30 7.02
N LEU A 39 -8.14 -8.84 7.08
CA LEU A 39 -6.93 -8.06 7.39
C LEU A 39 -6.69 -6.92 6.40
N LEU A 40 -6.87 -7.17 5.09
CA LEU A 40 -6.73 -6.16 4.06
C LEU A 40 -7.78 -5.05 4.18
N PHE A 41 -9.05 -5.41 4.38
CA PHE A 41 -10.11 -4.42 4.58
C PHE A 41 -9.89 -3.61 5.86
N SER A 42 -9.42 -4.26 6.93
CA SER A 42 -9.06 -3.57 8.16
C SER A 42 -7.91 -2.59 7.95
N SER A 43 -6.86 -2.91 7.19
CA SER A 43 -5.78 -1.96 6.92
C SER A 43 -6.25 -0.75 6.12
N ILE A 44 -7.18 -0.95 5.17
CA ILE A 44 -7.80 0.14 4.41
C ILE A 44 -8.63 1.06 5.33
N CYS A 45 -9.47 0.48 6.21
CA CYS A 45 -10.24 1.28 7.16
C CYS A 45 -9.31 2.09 8.07
N LEU A 46 -8.30 1.44 8.66
CA LEU A 46 -7.37 2.08 9.60
C LEU A 46 -6.57 3.21 8.95
N TYR A 47 -6.16 3.05 7.69
CA TYR A 47 -5.51 4.12 6.94
C TYR A 47 -6.42 5.34 6.79
N ASN A 48 -7.68 5.15 6.39
CA ASN A 48 -8.64 6.25 6.23
C ASN A 48 -9.09 6.86 7.56
N LEU A 49 -8.95 6.12 8.66
CA LEU A 49 -9.17 6.61 10.03
C LEU A 49 -7.91 7.23 10.65
N GLU A 50 -6.84 7.42 9.85
CA GLU A 50 -5.56 8.00 10.26
C GLU A 50 -4.80 7.22 11.36
N ASP A 51 -5.18 5.96 11.63
CA ASP A 51 -4.40 5.05 12.47
C ASP A 51 -3.35 4.31 11.62
N TYR A 52 -2.41 5.09 11.10
CA TYR A 52 -1.38 4.62 10.16
C TYR A 52 -0.51 3.51 10.75
N LYS A 53 -0.22 3.55 12.06
CA LYS A 53 0.57 2.51 12.72
C LYS A 53 -0.14 1.17 12.72
N LEU A 54 -1.44 1.17 13.01
CA LEU A 54 -2.22 -0.07 12.97
C LEU A 54 -2.52 -0.51 11.54
N ALA A 55 -2.69 0.43 10.60
CA ALA A 55 -2.79 0.14 9.18
C ALA A 55 -1.56 -0.62 8.66
N ILE A 56 -0.35 -0.18 9.04
CA ILE A 56 0.92 -0.86 8.74
C ILE A 56 0.94 -2.28 9.32
N ASP A 57 0.61 -2.47 10.60
CA ASP A 57 0.62 -3.79 11.23
C ASP A 57 -0.33 -4.77 10.52
N PHE A 58 -1.53 -4.30 10.14
CA PHE A 58 -2.48 -5.12 9.39
C PHE A 58 -2.02 -5.41 7.97
N ALA A 59 -1.51 -4.42 7.25
CA ALA A 59 -0.92 -4.60 5.92
C ALA A 59 0.24 -5.62 5.95
N ASP A 60 1.13 -5.54 6.94
CA ASP A 60 2.22 -6.50 7.14
C ASP A 60 1.71 -7.92 7.39
N LYS A 61 0.60 -8.08 8.13
CA LYS A 61 -0.03 -9.41 8.30
C LYS A 61 -0.54 -9.97 6.97
N VAL A 62 -1.07 -9.12 6.08
CA VAL A 62 -1.47 -9.52 4.73
C VAL A 62 -0.25 -9.92 3.91
N LEU A 63 0.81 -9.11 3.89
CA LEU A 63 2.03 -9.35 3.12
C LEU A 63 2.77 -10.63 3.56
N ARG A 64 2.76 -10.96 4.86
CA ARG A 64 3.30 -12.24 5.36
C ARG A 64 2.59 -13.46 4.79
N LYS A 65 1.31 -13.33 4.41
CA LYS A 65 0.50 -14.42 3.84
C LYS A 65 0.49 -14.40 2.31
N ASN A 66 0.56 -13.22 1.71
CA ASN A 66 0.60 -13.00 0.28
C ASN A 66 1.53 -11.82 -0.05
N GLU A 67 2.80 -12.12 -0.29
CA GLU A 67 3.85 -11.13 -0.59
C GLU A 67 3.63 -10.36 -1.92
N LYS A 68 2.67 -10.81 -2.74
CA LYS A 68 2.31 -10.17 -4.02
C LYS A 68 1.11 -9.24 -3.90
N ASN A 69 0.57 -9.05 -2.70
CA ASN A 69 -0.58 -8.17 -2.50
C ASN A 69 -0.15 -6.70 -2.56
N GLU A 70 -0.27 -6.10 -3.75
CA GLU A 70 0.15 -4.72 -3.98
C GLU A 70 -0.69 -3.70 -3.21
N PHE A 71 -1.99 -3.92 -3.04
CA PHE A 71 -2.84 -3.06 -2.20
C PHE A 71 -2.32 -2.97 -0.76
N ALA A 72 -1.94 -4.11 -0.16
CA ALA A 72 -1.39 -4.11 1.20
C ALA A 72 -0.06 -3.36 1.27
N SER A 73 0.84 -3.57 0.30
CA SER A 73 2.09 -2.81 0.23
C SER A 73 1.83 -1.32 0.07
N GLN A 74 0.89 -0.91 -0.79
CA GLN A 74 0.56 0.49 -1.02
C GLN A 74 -0.01 1.15 0.24
N ILE A 75 -0.90 0.48 0.97
CA ILE A 75 -1.38 0.99 2.27
C ILE A 75 -0.21 1.21 3.23
N LYS A 76 0.74 0.28 3.27
CA LYS A 76 1.93 0.41 4.11
C LYS A 76 2.84 1.57 3.68
N TYR A 77 3.10 1.72 2.38
CA TYR A 77 3.83 2.85 1.79
C TYR A 77 3.19 4.20 2.17
N LEU A 78 1.88 4.34 1.92
CA LEU A 78 1.14 5.58 2.19
C LEU A 78 1.11 5.87 3.69
N SER A 79 0.89 4.85 4.52
CA SER A 79 0.91 5.00 5.98
C SER A 79 2.26 5.51 6.49
N TYR A 80 3.39 5.00 5.97
CA TYR A 80 4.70 5.54 6.30
C TYR A 80 4.87 6.99 5.83
N PHE A 81 4.35 7.30 4.63
CA PHE A 81 4.41 8.65 4.09
C PHE A 81 3.64 9.66 4.96
N GLU A 82 2.43 9.33 5.39
CA GLU A 82 1.61 10.16 6.29
C GLU A 82 2.25 10.34 7.67
N LEU A 83 2.95 9.31 8.15
CA LEU A 83 3.78 9.38 9.36
C LEU A 83 5.09 10.18 9.16
N LYS A 84 5.35 10.68 7.95
CA LYS A 84 6.60 11.37 7.55
C LYS A 84 7.84 10.50 7.68
N GLU A 85 7.66 9.18 7.66
CA GLU A 85 8.74 8.18 7.66
C GLU A 85 9.15 7.87 6.21
N TYR A 86 9.60 8.90 5.48
CA TYR A 86 9.84 8.81 4.03
C TYR A 86 10.84 7.73 3.63
N ASP A 87 11.90 7.52 4.42
CA ASP A 87 12.85 6.43 4.18
C ASP A 87 12.17 5.05 4.26
N ASN A 88 11.24 4.86 5.20
CA ASN A 88 10.49 3.60 5.33
C ASN A 88 9.49 3.44 4.17
N ALA A 89 8.83 4.51 3.74
CA ALA A 89 7.96 4.50 2.56
C ALA A 89 8.75 4.09 1.31
N LEU A 90 9.86 4.76 1.01
CA LEU A 90 10.70 4.44 -0.15
C LEU A 90 11.25 3.01 -0.09
N ASN A 91 11.66 2.56 1.08
CA ASN A 91 12.11 1.17 1.27
C ASN A 91 11.00 0.15 1.02
N GLU A 92 9.75 0.43 1.40
CA GLU A 92 8.60 -0.45 1.17
C GLU A 92 8.34 -0.64 -0.33
N ILE A 93 8.20 0.45 -1.10
CA ILE A 93 7.95 0.36 -2.54
C ILE A 93 9.13 -0.31 -3.28
N ILE A 94 10.37 0.01 -2.90
CA ILE A 94 11.58 -0.60 -3.47
C ILE A 94 11.61 -2.11 -3.19
N SER A 95 11.37 -2.52 -1.94
CA SER A 95 11.37 -3.92 -1.53
C SER A 95 10.30 -4.71 -2.26
N PHE A 96 9.08 -4.16 -2.36
CA PHE A 96 7.97 -4.81 -3.04
C PHE A 96 8.24 -4.98 -4.55
N LEU A 97 8.60 -3.90 -5.26
CA LEU A 97 8.80 -3.93 -6.71
C LEU A 97 10.10 -4.62 -7.16
N SER A 98 11.03 -4.83 -6.24
CA SER A 98 12.19 -5.69 -6.52
C SER A 98 11.76 -7.13 -6.84
N LYS A 99 10.66 -7.60 -6.23
CA LYS A 99 10.16 -8.98 -6.36
C LYS A 99 8.89 -9.08 -7.20
N ASN A 100 8.09 -8.03 -7.24
CA ASN A 100 6.79 -7.99 -7.89
C ASN A 100 6.78 -7.03 -9.09
N LYS A 101 5.74 -7.13 -9.92
CA LYS A 101 5.43 -6.11 -10.94
C LYS A 101 4.58 -5.02 -10.30
N ALA A 102 4.69 -3.81 -10.82
CA ALA A 102 3.80 -2.71 -10.47
C ALA A 102 2.52 -2.82 -11.31
N ASP A 103 1.37 -2.87 -10.66
CA ASP A 103 0.08 -2.59 -11.27
C ASP A 103 -0.44 -1.24 -10.72
N LEU A 104 -0.60 -1.13 -9.40
CA LEU A 104 -1.00 0.10 -8.69
C LEU A 104 0.14 1.09 -8.53
N TYR A 105 1.36 0.61 -8.29
CA TYR A 105 2.52 1.48 -8.02
C TYR A 105 3.05 2.24 -9.25
N LYS A 106 2.48 2.06 -10.44
CA LYS A 106 2.95 2.78 -11.64
C LYS A 106 2.83 4.30 -11.48
N VAL A 107 1.69 4.76 -10.97
CA VAL A 107 1.45 6.19 -10.73
C VAL A 107 2.42 6.71 -9.66
N THR A 108 2.58 5.97 -8.56
CA THR A 108 3.56 6.34 -7.51
C THR A 108 5.00 6.37 -8.04
N LEU A 109 5.37 5.45 -8.94
CA LEU A 109 6.68 5.50 -9.60
C LEU A 109 6.85 6.76 -10.46
N GLU A 110 5.79 7.22 -11.14
CA GLU A 110 5.81 8.47 -11.90
C GLU A 110 6.01 9.66 -10.96
N GLU A 111 5.26 9.74 -9.87
CA GLU A 111 5.40 10.79 -8.84
C GLU A 111 6.81 10.81 -8.23
N LEU A 112 7.35 9.64 -7.88
CA LEU A 112 8.70 9.55 -7.32
C LEU A 112 9.80 9.99 -8.29
N LEU A 113 9.61 9.80 -9.59
CA LEU A 113 10.55 10.30 -10.60
C LEU A 113 10.47 11.83 -10.74
N ILE A 114 9.28 12.42 -10.57
CA ILE A 114 9.10 13.88 -10.48
C ILE A 114 9.81 14.39 -9.21
N ASP A 115 9.62 13.73 -8.07
CA ASP A 115 10.28 14.09 -6.81
C ASP A 115 11.81 14.02 -6.90
N ILE A 116 12.35 13.08 -7.67
CA ILE A 116 13.79 13.01 -7.98
C ILE A 116 14.22 14.21 -8.84
N LYS A 117 13.44 14.55 -9.88
CA LYS A 117 13.73 15.69 -10.77
C LYS A 117 13.73 17.01 -9.99
N ASP A 118 12.77 17.19 -9.10
CA ASP A 118 12.61 18.40 -8.28
C ASP A 118 13.59 18.45 -7.09
N GLY A 119 14.37 17.38 -6.88
CA GLY A 119 15.42 17.31 -5.87
C GLY A 119 14.93 16.96 -4.46
N PHE A 120 13.65 16.59 -4.31
CA PHE A 120 13.09 16.08 -3.05
C PHE A 120 13.68 14.72 -2.68
N ILE A 121 14.01 13.89 -3.68
CA ILE A 121 14.74 12.63 -3.50
C ILE A 121 16.14 12.78 -4.11
N ASN A 122 17.16 12.82 -3.26
CA ASN A 122 18.54 13.15 -3.66
C ASN A 122 19.60 12.12 -3.23
N LYS A 123 19.19 10.98 -2.64
CA LYS A 123 20.11 9.88 -2.29
C LYS A 123 20.40 9.04 -3.55
N ASP A 124 21.66 8.98 -3.98
CA ASP A 124 22.07 8.32 -5.24
C ASP A 124 21.59 6.87 -5.37
N GLU A 125 21.70 6.09 -4.29
CA GLU A 125 21.26 4.68 -4.26
C GLU A 125 19.74 4.58 -4.46
N THR A 126 18.97 5.43 -3.77
CA THR A 126 17.51 5.49 -3.88
C THR A 126 17.08 5.93 -5.28
N ILE A 127 17.70 6.97 -5.83
CA ILE A 127 17.43 7.44 -7.20
C ILE A 127 17.68 6.32 -8.21
N SER A 128 18.84 5.66 -8.12
CA SER A 128 19.22 4.59 -9.03
C SER A 128 18.21 3.46 -8.98
N LYS A 129 17.75 3.10 -7.77
CA LYS A 129 16.80 2.01 -7.60
C LYS A 129 15.39 2.35 -8.11
N ILE A 130 14.90 3.55 -7.84
CA ILE A 130 13.59 4.00 -8.36
C ILE A 130 13.60 4.05 -9.89
N LYS A 131 14.67 4.57 -10.51
CA LYS A 131 14.81 4.59 -11.98
C LYS A 131 14.86 3.18 -12.58
N GLU A 132 15.60 2.25 -11.97
CA GLU A 132 15.62 0.84 -12.37
C GLU A 132 14.22 0.21 -12.31
N LEU A 133 13.51 0.43 -11.20
CA LEU A 133 12.16 -0.12 -11.00
C LEU A 133 11.14 0.50 -11.96
N ALA A 134 11.24 1.79 -12.27
CA ALA A 134 10.40 2.45 -13.27
C ALA A 134 10.58 1.81 -14.65
N LEU A 135 11.83 1.68 -15.11
CA LEU A 135 12.14 1.02 -16.39
C LEU A 135 11.63 -0.42 -16.43
N LYS A 136 11.86 -1.21 -15.38
CA LYS A 136 11.37 -2.59 -15.26
C LYS A 136 9.85 -2.69 -15.37
N ASN A 137 9.11 -1.67 -14.95
CA ASN A 137 7.65 -1.63 -14.93
C ASN A 137 7.04 -0.83 -16.09
N ASN A 138 7.84 -0.51 -17.13
CA ASN A 138 7.45 0.29 -18.29
C ASN A 138 6.92 1.68 -17.93
N VAL A 139 7.38 2.24 -16.81
CA VAL A 139 7.18 3.65 -16.45
C VAL A 139 8.39 4.41 -16.99
N ASN A 140 8.17 5.29 -17.96
CA ASN A 140 9.29 5.90 -18.69
C ASN A 140 9.92 7.06 -17.90
N PRO A 141 11.19 6.95 -17.44
CA PRO A 141 11.85 8.02 -16.71
C PRO A 141 12.19 9.25 -17.57
N SER A 142 12.08 9.14 -18.90
CA SER A 142 12.47 10.18 -19.86
C SER A 142 11.34 11.08 -20.37
N ILE A 143 10.08 10.84 -19.96
CA ILE A 143 8.92 11.67 -20.40
C ILE A 143 8.71 12.88 -19.48
N MET A 144 9.52 13.04 -18.44
CA MET A 144 9.33 14.12 -17.45
C MET A 144 9.97 15.45 -17.87
N ASP A 145 10.26 15.62 -19.16
CA ASP A 145 10.58 16.92 -19.76
C ASP A 145 9.28 17.56 -20.27
N PHE A 146 8.59 18.31 -19.39
CA PHE A 146 7.57 19.30 -19.76
C PHE A 146 8.15 20.70 -19.63
#